data_AF-A0A640SHW1-F1
#
_entry.id   AF-A0A640SHW1-F1
#
_cell.length_a   1.000
_cell.length_b   1.000
_cell.length_c   1.000
_cell.angle_alpha   90.00
_cell.angle_beta   90.00
_cell.angle_gamma   90.00
#
_symmetry.space_group_name_H-M   'P 1'
#
loop_
_entity.id
_entity.type
_entity.pdbx_description
1 polymer ?
#
loop_
_entity_poly.entity_id
_entity_poly.type
_entity_poly.pdbx_seq_one_letter_code
_entity_poly.pdbx_strand_id
1 'polypeptide(L)'
;MRTFKHVALSAVTGLAALLFCAPSASAVTGTGGGPNPPREEVFQLVAKQTQGGFVDVDGSGGPSLGDEYVVSGNLFRGSTAVGTYSEICTLTRFIPTDEFDLQCAADLALSQGQLTVQGRFTVTTAGPGNIDLAITGGTGRYRTAHGYLHAVNVTDTETNLTVHLIL
;
A
#
# COMPACT_ATOMS: atom_id res chain seq x y z
N MET A 1 -40.20 52.15 -15.42
CA MET A 1 -41.61 51.71 -15.34
C MET A 1 -41.67 50.20 -15.13
N ARG A 2 -41.84 49.75 -13.89
CA ARG A 2 -42.60 48.56 -13.48
C ARG A 2 -42.79 48.65 -11.98
N THR A 3 -44.03 48.36 -11.60
CA THR A 3 -44.78 48.92 -10.47
C THR A 3 -44.47 48.24 -9.14
N PHE A 4 -44.44 49.07 -8.10
CA PHE A 4 -44.58 48.72 -6.69
C PHE A 4 -45.89 47.98 -6.40
N LYS A 5 -45.92 47.29 -5.25
CA LYS A 5 -46.89 47.41 -4.13
C LYS A 5 -47.13 46.02 -3.53
N HIS A 6 -46.60 45.73 -2.34
CA HIS A 6 -47.05 46.10 -0.99
C HIS A 6 -47.61 44.87 -0.26
N VAL A 7 -46.92 44.56 0.83
CA VAL A 7 -47.33 43.92 2.07
C VAL A 7 -48.84 43.99 2.34
N ALA A 8 -49.42 42.88 2.78
CA ALA A 8 -50.58 42.89 3.69
C ALA A 8 -50.52 41.71 4.66
N LEU A 9 -50.86 42.02 5.91
CA LEU A 9 -50.75 41.25 7.13
C LEU A 9 -52.08 40.53 7.45
N SER A 10 -51.98 39.44 8.23
CA SER A 10 -53.01 38.94 9.19
C SER A 10 -54.25 38.24 8.60
N ALA A 11 -54.92 37.28 9.24
CA ALA A 11 -54.73 36.38 10.39
C ALA A 11 -55.92 35.36 10.27
N VAL A 12 -55.94 34.16 10.86
CA VAL A 12 -56.59 33.85 12.16
C VAL A 12 -56.88 32.32 12.20
N THR A 13 -56.50 31.68 13.32
CA THR A 13 -57.00 30.45 14.02
C THR A 13 -57.55 29.24 13.23
N GLY A 14 -57.34 27.97 13.59
CA GLY A 14 -56.83 27.34 14.80
C GLY A 14 -57.50 25.96 14.96
N LEU A 15 -56.82 24.96 15.52
CA LEU A 15 -57.44 23.92 16.36
C LEU A 15 -56.34 23.09 17.05
N ALA A 16 -56.46 22.98 18.38
CA ALA A 16 -55.65 22.12 19.22
C ALA A 16 -56.36 20.77 19.45
N ALA A 17 -55.59 19.67 19.50
CA ALA A 17 -55.90 18.44 20.25
C ALA A 17 -54.62 17.56 20.22
N LEU A 18 -53.84 17.51 21.30
CA LEU A 18 -53.88 16.53 22.39
C LEU A 18 -53.25 15.15 22.06
N LEU A 19 -52.10 14.92 22.72
CA LEU A 19 -51.52 13.69 23.26
C LEU A 19 -51.80 12.33 22.60
N PHE A 20 -50.71 11.62 22.28
CA PHE A 20 -50.38 10.33 22.93
C PHE A 20 -48.85 10.14 22.94
N CYS A 21 -48.27 10.09 24.14
CA CYS A 21 -46.91 9.58 24.34
C CYS A 21 -46.90 8.07 24.08
N ALA A 22 -46.19 7.63 23.04
CA ALA A 22 -45.70 6.26 22.97
C ALA A 22 -44.25 6.26 23.49
N PRO A 23 -43.88 5.41 24.45
CA PRO A 23 -42.48 5.22 24.77
C PRO A 23 -41.79 4.63 23.54
N SER A 24 -40.84 5.36 22.97
CA SER A 24 -39.89 4.80 22.01
C SER A 24 -39.16 3.67 22.71
N ALA A 25 -39.49 2.42 22.38
CA ALA A 25 -38.67 1.29 22.77
C ALA A 25 -37.29 1.49 22.14
N SER A 26 -36.31 1.92 22.93
CA SER A 26 -34.91 1.85 22.55
C SER A 26 -34.55 0.37 22.44
N ALA A 27 -34.64 -0.19 21.23
CA ALA A 27 -33.96 -1.42 20.92
C ALA A 27 -32.46 -1.11 21.00
N VAL A 28 -31.85 -1.38 22.15
CA VAL A 28 -30.40 -1.58 22.22
C VAL A 28 -30.14 -2.83 21.42
N THR A 29 -29.87 -2.65 20.12
CA THR A 29 -29.13 -3.66 19.37
C THR A 29 -27.74 -3.68 19.98
N GLY A 30 -27.53 -4.56 20.95
CA GLY A 30 -26.19 -5.02 21.28
C GLY A 30 -25.65 -5.66 20.01
N THR A 31 -24.94 -4.88 19.20
CA THR A 31 -24.18 -5.41 18.08
C THR A 31 -23.04 -6.18 18.73
N GLY A 32 -23.24 -7.50 18.82
CA GLY A 32 -22.19 -8.43 19.18
C GLY A 32 -20.93 -8.11 18.37
N GLY A 33 -19.78 -8.14 19.04
CA GLY A 33 -18.49 -8.01 18.40
C GLY A 33 -18.27 -9.16 17.43
N GLY A 34 -18.75 -8.99 16.20
CA GLY A 34 -18.19 -9.69 15.06
C GLY A 34 -16.74 -9.22 14.87
N PRO A 35 -15.88 -10.03 14.23
CA PRO A 35 -14.57 -9.56 13.83
C PRO A 35 -14.74 -8.27 13.02
N ASN A 36 -14.06 -7.19 13.41
CA ASN A 36 -14.00 -5.99 12.58
C ASN A 36 -13.44 -6.42 11.20
N PRO A 37 -14.02 -5.94 10.09
CA PRO A 37 -13.48 -6.25 8.78
C PRO A 37 -12.01 -5.80 8.71
N PRO A 38 -11.16 -6.52 7.97
CA PRO A 38 -9.76 -6.14 7.80
C PRO A 38 -9.66 -4.70 7.31
N ARG A 39 -8.72 -3.93 7.88
CA ARG A 39 -8.54 -2.54 7.47
C ARG A 39 -7.62 -2.48 6.26
N GLU A 40 -8.18 -2.10 5.11
CA GLU A 40 -7.41 -1.87 3.89
C GLU A 40 -6.87 -0.42 3.82
N GLU A 41 -5.60 -0.29 3.49
CA GLU A 41 -4.91 0.98 3.25
C GLU A 41 -4.14 0.92 1.93
N VAL A 42 -4.28 1.95 1.11
CA VAL A 42 -3.45 2.12 -0.09
C VAL A 42 -2.64 3.40 0.06
N PHE A 43 -1.33 3.30 -0.11
CA PHE A 43 -0.45 4.47 -0.09
C PHE A 43 0.77 4.29 -0.98
N GLN A 44 1.35 5.41 -1.38
CA GLN A 44 2.49 5.45 -2.28
C GLN A 44 3.77 5.78 -1.51
N LEU A 45 4.87 5.16 -1.95
CA LEU A 45 6.24 5.47 -1.57
C LEU A 45 7.10 5.55 -2.83
N VAL A 46 8.19 6.30 -2.76
CA VAL A 46 9.26 6.27 -3.76
C VAL A 46 10.50 5.70 -3.09
N ALA A 47 10.98 4.56 -3.56
CA ALA A 47 12.25 4.00 -3.16
C ALA A 47 13.36 4.62 -4.01
N LYS A 48 14.36 5.21 -3.35
CA LYS A 48 15.57 5.72 -3.99
C LYS A 48 16.77 4.95 -3.48
N GLN A 49 17.39 4.18 -4.36
CA GLN A 49 18.58 3.41 -4.06
C GLN A 49 19.73 4.36 -3.69
N THR A 50 20.42 4.06 -2.59
CA THR A 50 21.63 4.77 -2.18
C THR A 50 22.86 3.88 -2.18
N GLN A 51 22.68 2.55 -2.03
CA GLN A 51 23.73 1.56 -2.11
C GLN A 51 23.22 0.33 -2.85
N GLY A 52 24.07 -0.29 -3.66
CA GLY A 52 23.76 -1.53 -4.33
C GLY A 52 25.03 -2.26 -4.77
N GLY A 53 24.93 -3.58 -4.87
CA GLY A 53 26.00 -4.44 -5.36
C GLY A 53 25.44 -5.68 -6.04
N PHE A 54 26.24 -6.22 -6.95
CA PHE A 54 26.00 -7.51 -7.60
C PHE A 54 27.03 -8.53 -7.07
N VAL A 55 26.53 -9.65 -6.57
CA VAL A 55 27.34 -10.79 -6.14
C VAL A 55 27.30 -11.81 -7.27
N ASP A 56 28.42 -11.90 -7.99
CA ASP A 56 28.67 -12.93 -8.98
C ASP A 56 29.22 -14.17 -8.27
N VAL A 57 28.40 -15.21 -8.12
CA VAL A 57 28.77 -16.38 -7.31
C VAL A 57 29.69 -17.34 -8.04
N ASP A 58 29.64 -17.40 -9.37
CA ASP A 58 30.45 -18.30 -10.19
C ASP A 58 31.66 -17.62 -10.85
N GLY A 59 31.73 -16.29 -10.80
CA GLY A 59 32.81 -15.48 -11.33
C GLY A 59 32.81 -15.36 -12.85
N SER A 60 31.70 -15.73 -13.51
CA SER A 60 31.59 -15.72 -14.97
C SER A 60 31.39 -14.32 -15.55
N GLY A 61 30.97 -13.35 -14.74
CA GLY A 61 30.54 -12.02 -15.17
C GLY A 61 29.21 -12.00 -15.92
N GLY A 62 28.56 -13.15 -16.09
CA GLY A 62 27.22 -13.27 -16.66
C GLY A 62 26.21 -13.75 -15.60
N PRO A 63 24.91 -13.79 -15.93
CA PRO A 63 23.93 -14.34 -15.02
C PRO A 63 24.21 -15.82 -14.74
N SER A 64 24.19 -16.21 -13.47
CA SER A 64 24.41 -17.55 -12.96
C SER A 64 23.43 -17.88 -11.81
N LEU A 65 23.16 -19.16 -11.58
CA LEU A 65 22.29 -19.57 -10.48
C LEU A 65 22.94 -19.23 -9.13
N GLY A 66 22.22 -18.49 -8.30
CA GLY A 66 22.69 -18.04 -7.00
C GLY A 66 23.25 -16.62 -6.99
N ASP A 67 23.42 -15.97 -8.14
CA ASP A 67 23.82 -14.56 -8.17
C ASP A 67 22.84 -13.69 -7.37
N GLU A 68 23.36 -12.67 -6.70
CA GLU A 68 22.55 -11.81 -5.84
C GLU A 68 22.65 -10.33 -6.22
N TYR A 69 21.51 -9.66 -6.20
CA TYR A 69 21.44 -8.20 -6.10
C TYR A 69 21.16 -7.84 -4.64
N VAL A 70 22.05 -7.05 -4.04
CA VAL A 70 21.94 -6.58 -2.66
C VAL A 70 21.80 -5.07 -2.70
N VAL A 71 20.65 -4.55 -2.30
CA VAL A 71 20.27 -3.15 -2.50
C VAL A 71 19.73 -2.55 -1.21
N SER A 72 20.03 -1.27 -0.97
CA SER A 72 19.39 -0.50 0.10
C SER A 72 19.23 0.96 -0.28
N GLY A 73 18.33 1.64 0.41
CA GLY A 73 18.05 3.04 0.13
C GLY A 73 17.05 3.69 1.06
N ASN A 74 16.56 4.83 0.61
CA ASN A 74 15.61 5.67 1.33
C ASN A 74 14.21 5.57 0.73
N LEU A 75 13.19 5.62 1.58
CA LEU A 75 11.79 5.69 1.18
C LEU A 75 11.27 7.11 1.34
N PHE A 76 10.57 7.60 0.34
CA PHE A 76 10.00 8.95 0.31
C PHE A 76 8.49 8.95 0.14
N ARG A 77 7.84 9.95 0.74
CA ARG A 77 6.48 10.37 0.40
C ARG A 77 6.55 11.83 -0.07
N GLY A 78 6.36 12.04 -1.37
CA GLY A 78 6.71 13.32 -2.00
C GLY A 78 8.21 13.60 -1.82
N SER A 79 8.56 14.77 -1.27
CA SER A 79 9.95 15.14 -0.99
C SER A 79 10.45 14.72 0.40
N THR A 80 9.58 14.14 1.24
CA THR A 80 9.92 13.81 2.63
C THR A 80 10.40 12.38 2.75
N ALA A 81 11.58 12.17 3.33
CA ALA A 81 12.06 10.84 3.70
C ALA A 81 11.21 10.31 4.87
N VAL A 82 10.67 9.09 4.71
CA VAL A 82 9.76 8.45 5.68
C VAL A 82 10.29 7.12 6.22
N GLY A 83 11.44 6.68 5.72
CA GLY A 83 12.05 5.41 6.11
C GLY A 83 13.21 5.00 5.22
N THR A 84 13.62 3.75 5.37
CA THR A 84 14.63 3.08 4.56
C THR A 84 14.11 1.74 4.07
N TYR A 85 14.77 1.17 3.08
CA TYR A 85 14.51 -0.19 2.63
C TYR A 85 15.81 -0.94 2.40
N SER A 86 15.74 -2.26 2.51
CA SER A 86 16.76 -3.19 2.05
C SER A 86 16.11 -4.31 1.26
N GLU A 87 16.81 -4.83 0.26
CA GLU A 87 16.35 -5.91 -0.60
C GLU A 87 17.52 -6.83 -0.96
N ILE A 88 17.25 -8.13 -0.99
CA ILE A 88 18.12 -9.14 -1.56
C ILE A 88 17.31 -9.94 -2.58
N CYS A 89 17.81 -10.01 -3.79
CA CYS A 89 17.25 -10.80 -4.88
C CYS A 89 18.25 -11.84 -5.36
N THR A 90 17.86 -13.11 -5.36
CA THR A 90 18.70 -14.21 -5.84
C THR A 90 18.19 -14.72 -7.20
N LEU A 91 19.09 -14.95 -8.15
CA LEU A 91 18.77 -15.65 -9.40
C LEU A 91 18.54 -17.13 -9.12
N THR A 92 17.31 -17.58 -9.32
CA THR A 92 16.88 -18.93 -8.90
C THR A 92 16.58 -19.88 -10.05
N ARG A 93 16.37 -19.37 -11.27
CA ARG A 93 15.99 -20.20 -12.42
C ARG A 93 16.27 -19.51 -13.75
N PHE A 94 16.81 -20.26 -14.71
CA PHE A 94 16.78 -19.88 -16.12
C PHE A 94 15.49 -20.33 -16.82
N ILE A 95 15.01 -19.48 -17.71
CA ILE A 95 13.90 -19.70 -18.65
C ILE A 95 14.53 -19.76 -20.07
N PRO A 96 13.85 -20.19 -21.17
CA PRO A 96 14.46 -20.17 -22.51
C PRO A 96 15.20 -18.85 -22.83
N THR A 97 16.28 -18.98 -23.61
CA THR A 97 17.44 -18.05 -23.72
C THR A 97 17.16 -16.57 -23.43
N ASP A 98 17.95 -16.01 -22.51
CA ASP A 98 18.02 -14.60 -22.08
C ASP A 98 16.98 -14.15 -21.04
N GLU A 99 16.29 -15.09 -20.39
CA GLU A 99 15.37 -14.83 -19.29
C GLU A 99 15.73 -15.62 -18.02
N PHE A 100 15.52 -15.00 -16.87
CA PHE A 100 15.72 -15.64 -15.57
C PHE A 100 14.75 -15.15 -14.51
N ASP A 101 14.47 -15.97 -13.51
CA ASP A 101 13.68 -15.57 -12.34
C ASP A 101 14.57 -15.11 -11.20
N LEU A 102 14.20 -13.97 -10.61
CA LEU A 102 14.70 -13.52 -9.33
C LEU A 102 13.70 -13.85 -8.23
N GLN A 103 14.18 -14.39 -7.11
CA GLN A 103 13.42 -14.46 -5.86
C GLN A 103 13.95 -13.39 -4.92
N CYS A 104 13.08 -12.46 -4.51
CA CYS A 104 13.45 -11.31 -3.71
C CYS A 104 12.78 -11.32 -2.35
N ALA A 105 13.52 -10.90 -1.34
CA ALA A 105 13.02 -10.55 -0.01
C ALA A 105 13.49 -9.14 0.34
N ALA A 106 12.57 -8.33 0.86
CA ALA A 106 12.82 -6.95 1.21
C ALA A 106 12.15 -6.55 2.53
N ASP A 107 12.71 -5.54 3.16
CA ASP A 107 12.12 -4.83 4.30
C ASP A 107 11.88 -3.37 3.97
N LEU A 108 10.75 -2.83 4.42
CA LEU A 108 10.45 -1.40 4.42
C LEU A 108 10.40 -0.92 5.87
N ALA A 109 11.46 -0.27 6.32
CA ALA A 109 11.56 0.26 7.68
C ALA A 109 10.97 1.68 7.75
N LEU A 110 9.82 1.80 8.41
CA LEU A 110 9.09 3.06 8.61
C LEU A 110 9.08 3.43 10.10
N SER A 111 8.72 4.67 10.43
CA SER A 111 8.72 5.18 11.80
C SER A 111 7.82 4.39 12.78
N GLN A 112 6.80 3.70 12.28
CA GLN A 112 5.83 2.95 13.09
C GLN A 112 6.06 1.43 13.09
N GLY A 113 7.13 0.95 12.43
CA GLY A 113 7.45 -0.47 12.29
C GLY A 113 7.98 -0.82 10.91
N GLN A 114 8.25 -2.10 10.71
CA GLN A 114 8.74 -2.65 9.44
C GLN A 114 7.65 -3.44 8.72
N LEU A 115 7.68 -3.45 7.40
CA LEU A 115 6.95 -4.40 6.55
C LEU A 115 7.94 -5.40 5.96
N THR A 116 7.57 -6.68 5.90
CA THR A 116 8.33 -7.70 5.18
C THR A 116 7.64 -7.99 3.85
N VAL A 117 8.42 -8.02 2.78
CA VAL A 117 7.95 -8.17 1.41
C VAL A 117 8.74 -9.30 0.74
N GLN A 118 8.06 -10.17 -0.01
CA GLN A 118 8.72 -11.27 -0.72
C GLN A 118 7.99 -11.59 -2.03
N GLY A 119 8.73 -11.99 -3.06
CA GLY A 119 8.13 -12.49 -4.29
C GLY A 119 9.15 -13.04 -5.26
N ARG A 120 8.64 -13.50 -6.41
CA ARG A 120 9.44 -13.98 -7.53
C ARG A 120 8.90 -13.36 -8.82
N PHE A 121 9.80 -12.88 -9.67
CA PHE A 121 9.45 -12.32 -10.97
C PHE A 121 10.53 -12.68 -12.01
N THR A 122 10.13 -12.61 -13.28
CA THR A 122 11.01 -12.88 -14.41
C THR A 122 11.65 -11.58 -14.90
N VAL A 123 12.94 -11.65 -15.18
CA VAL A 123 13.72 -10.60 -15.83
C VAL A 123 13.92 -11.01 -17.28
N THR A 124 13.61 -10.09 -18.20
CA THR A 124 13.84 -10.23 -19.64
C THR A 124 14.93 -9.27 -20.10
N THR A 125 15.29 -9.31 -21.38
CA THR A 125 16.17 -8.31 -22.00
C THR A 125 15.62 -6.87 -21.92
N ALA A 126 14.30 -6.71 -21.73
CA ALA A 126 13.66 -5.42 -21.49
C ALA A 126 13.64 -5.02 -19.99
N GLY A 127 14.18 -5.86 -19.10
CA GLY A 127 14.11 -5.72 -17.64
C GLY A 127 12.94 -6.49 -17.02
N PRO A 128 12.65 -6.26 -15.73
CA PRO A 128 11.64 -7.01 -14.97
C PRO A 128 10.19 -6.55 -15.20
N GLY A 129 9.96 -5.47 -15.95
CA GLY A 129 8.63 -4.86 -16.08
C GLY A 129 8.09 -4.35 -14.74
N ASN A 130 6.75 -4.38 -14.59
CA ASN A 130 6.11 -4.10 -13.30
C ASN A 130 6.09 -5.36 -12.44
N ILE A 131 6.33 -5.21 -11.15
CA ILE A 131 6.51 -6.32 -10.22
C ILE A 131 5.48 -6.21 -9.10
N ASP A 132 4.79 -7.32 -8.79
CA ASP A 132 3.98 -7.45 -7.59
C ASP A 132 4.67 -8.39 -6.60
N LEU A 133 4.87 -7.91 -5.37
CA LEU A 133 5.48 -8.67 -4.27
C LEU A 133 4.48 -8.79 -3.11
N ALA A 134 4.42 -9.95 -2.48
CA ALA A 134 3.53 -10.17 -1.34
C ALA A 134 4.07 -9.47 -0.09
N ILE A 135 3.19 -8.77 0.63
CA ILE A 135 3.46 -8.34 2.01
C ILE A 135 3.20 -9.57 2.89
N THR A 136 4.23 -10.03 3.59
CA THR A 136 4.21 -11.29 4.35
C THR A 136 4.12 -11.09 5.86
N GLY A 137 4.21 -9.86 6.33
CA GLY A 137 4.19 -9.54 7.74
C GLY A 137 4.79 -8.18 8.05
N GLY A 138 5.12 -8.00 9.33
CA GLY A 138 5.74 -6.77 9.80
C GLY A 138 5.88 -6.69 11.31
N THR A 139 6.27 -5.52 11.78
CA THR A 139 6.43 -5.19 13.21
C THR A 139 5.69 -3.90 13.57
N GLY A 140 5.58 -3.59 14.85
CA GLY A 140 4.92 -2.36 15.32
C GLY A 140 3.46 -2.28 14.87
N ARG A 141 3.08 -1.21 14.17
CA ARG A 141 1.72 -1.07 13.60
C ARG A 141 1.40 -2.10 12.52
N TYR A 142 2.42 -2.72 11.93
CA TYR A 142 2.31 -3.63 10.79
C TYR A 142 2.38 -5.11 11.20
N ARG A 143 2.20 -5.43 12.49
CA ARG A 143 2.35 -6.79 13.03
C ARG A 143 1.41 -7.86 12.44
N THR A 144 0.30 -7.46 11.84
CA THR A 144 -0.67 -8.34 11.14
C THR A 144 -0.73 -8.08 9.64
N ALA A 145 0.24 -7.31 9.11
CA ALA A 145 0.25 -6.87 7.73
C ALA A 145 0.29 -8.01 6.74
N HIS A 146 -0.58 -7.93 5.75
CA HIS A 146 -0.57 -8.75 4.53
C HIS A 146 -1.07 -7.91 3.35
N GLY A 147 -1.09 -8.49 2.15
CA GLY A 147 -1.45 -7.79 0.92
C GLY A 147 -0.31 -7.85 -0.10
N TYR A 148 -0.15 -6.79 -0.88
CA TYR A 148 0.90 -6.74 -1.90
C TYR A 148 1.45 -5.33 -2.14
N LEU A 149 2.65 -5.29 -2.69
CA LEU A 149 3.33 -4.10 -3.15
C LEU A 149 3.43 -4.17 -4.67
N HIS A 150 2.96 -3.13 -5.36
CA HIS A 150 3.17 -2.94 -6.79
C HIS A 150 4.37 -2.01 -7.02
N ALA A 151 5.39 -2.49 -7.69
CA ALA A 151 6.62 -1.77 -8.00
C ALA A 151 6.72 -1.44 -9.49
N VAL A 152 7.02 -0.17 -9.78
CA VAL A 152 7.29 0.34 -11.13
C VAL A 152 8.63 1.04 -11.13
N ASN A 153 9.61 0.47 -11.83
CA ASN A 153 10.92 1.09 -11.98
C ASN A 153 10.82 2.31 -12.91
N VAL A 154 11.26 3.48 -12.41
CA VAL A 154 11.24 4.76 -13.13
C VAL A 154 12.61 5.05 -13.72
N THR A 155 13.67 4.73 -12.97
CA THR A 155 15.06 4.79 -13.40
C THR A 155 15.81 3.60 -12.78
N ASP A 156 17.10 3.46 -13.10
CA ASP A 156 17.97 2.42 -12.52
C ASP A 156 18.11 2.52 -10.98
N THR A 157 17.67 3.62 -10.37
CA THR A 157 17.82 3.87 -8.92
C THR A 157 16.55 4.39 -8.26
N GLU A 158 15.42 4.46 -8.99
CA GLU A 158 14.17 4.97 -8.47
C GLU A 158 13.00 4.07 -8.85
N THR A 159 12.27 3.62 -7.84
CA THR A 159 11.10 2.74 -7.99
C THR A 159 9.91 3.37 -7.28
N ASN A 160 8.81 3.49 -8.01
CA ASN A 160 7.53 3.86 -7.44
C ASN A 160 6.86 2.63 -6.84
N LEU A 161 6.47 2.72 -5.57
CA LEU A 161 5.82 1.65 -4.83
C LEU A 161 4.39 2.07 -4.52
N THR A 162 3.42 1.24 -4.90
CA THR A 162 2.05 1.32 -4.40
C THR A 162 1.81 0.17 -3.43
N VAL A 163 1.62 0.50 -2.16
CA VAL A 163 1.43 -0.48 -1.10
C VAL A 163 -0.07 -0.69 -0.89
N HIS A 164 -0.53 -1.93 -1.08
CA HIS A 164 -1.87 -2.40 -0.75
C HIS A 164 -1.80 -3.20 0.54
N LEU A 165 -2.03 -2.53 1.66
CA LEU A 165 -1.86 -3.07 3.00
C LEU A 165 -3.21 -3.49 3.60
N ILE A 166 -3.25 -4.68 4.20
CA ILE A 166 -4.38 -5.21 4.95
C ILE A 166 -3.90 -5.52 6.38
N LEU A 167 -4.63 -5.03 7.39
CA LEU A 167 -4.30 -5.16 8.82
C LEU A 167 -5.40 -5.85 9.63
#